data_AF-U2PJ28-F1
#
_entry.id   AF-U2PJ28-F1
#
_cell.length_a   1.000
_cell.length_b   1.000
_cell.length_c   1.000
_cell.angle_alpha   90.00
_cell.angle_beta   90.00
_cell.angle_gamma   90.00
#
_symmetry.space_group_name_H-M   'P 1'
#
loop_
_entity.id
_entity.type
_entity.pdbx_description
1 polymer ?
#
loop_
_entity_poly.entity_id
_entity_poly.type
_entity_poly.pdbx_seq_one_letter_code
_entity_poly.pdbx_strand_id
1 'polypeptide(L)'
;TRSIYGGFVEWQAGSDDRTSLAIPLQETVDWPIAVVALVLDPHHKRISSRQGMQSSVTTSPYYPAWKTVVAQDLATIKPAILHQDFSTMGEVLESNAMRMHALTLSAQPPYSYFNGDTLRAMDTVRVLRQAGQECYYTLDAGPNLKVFCQTPDLPAITQKFAEQFGTEHVIVAHPGQGLRFLS
;
A
#
# COMPACT_ATOMS: atom_id res chain seq x y z
N THR A 1 5.32 14.73 4.90
CA THR A 1 6.78 14.58 4.83
C THR A 1 7.19 13.78 3.59
N ARG A 2 6.70 12.54 3.39
CA ARG A 2 7.15 11.69 2.27
C ARG A 2 6.92 12.26 0.86
N SER A 3 5.81 12.97 0.63
CA SER A 3 5.48 13.56 -0.69
C SER A 3 6.33 14.78 -1.10
N ILE A 4 7.36 15.12 -0.31
CA ILE A 4 8.33 16.16 -0.71
C ILE A 4 9.25 15.61 -1.82
N TYR A 5 9.63 14.34 -1.72
CA TYR A 5 10.53 13.66 -2.65
C TYR A 5 9.77 12.82 -3.66
N GLY A 6 10.39 12.54 -4.80
CA GLY A 6 9.86 11.64 -5.82
C GLY A 6 10.19 10.16 -5.57
N GLY A 7 9.65 9.28 -6.41
CA GLY A 7 9.96 7.86 -6.41
C GLY A 7 9.66 7.15 -5.08
N PHE A 8 10.62 6.38 -4.57
CA PHE A 8 10.52 5.66 -3.29
C PHE A 8 11.09 6.47 -2.15
N VAL A 9 10.34 6.58 -1.05
CA VAL A 9 10.66 7.44 0.09
C VAL A 9 10.39 6.71 1.39
N GLU A 10 11.37 6.71 2.29
CA GLU A 10 11.23 6.20 3.65
C GLU A 10 10.85 7.36 4.60
N TRP A 11 9.98 7.09 5.58
CA TRP A 11 9.85 7.96 6.73
C TRP A 11 10.52 7.31 7.93
N GLN A 12 11.58 7.93 8.42
CA GLN A 12 12.25 7.52 9.65
C GLN A 12 11.46 8.02 10.85
N ALA A 13 11.13 7.10 11.77
CA ALA A 13 10.35 7.43 12.95
C ALA A 13 11.05 8.47 13.83
N GLY A 14 12.39 8.42 13.90
CA GLY A 14 13.20 9.26 14.79
C GLY A 14 13.03 8.90 16.26
N SER A 15 13.74 9.63 17.12
CA SER A 15 13.55 9.62 18.57
C SER A 15 12.78 10.85 19.07
N ASP A 16 12.64 11.88 18.23
CA ASP A 16 11.96 13.14 18.50
C ASP A 16 11.43 13.78 17.20
N ASP A 17 10.80 14.95 17.31
CA ASP A 17 10.25 15.69 16.18
C ASP A 17 11.31 16.17 15.16
N ARG A 18 12.55 16.37 15.62
CA ARG A 18 13.67 16.82 14.77
C ARG A 18 14.28 15.69 13.95
N THR A 19 14.21 14.47 14.45
CA THR A 19 14.77 13.26 13.81
C THR A 19 13.69 12.44 13.08
N SER A 20 12.42 12.80 13.21
CA SER A 20 11.30 12.19 12.48
C SER A 20 11.12 12.81 11.09
N LEU A 21 11.83 12.29 10.09
CA LEU A 21 11.89 12.91 8.75
C LEU A 21 11.80 11.90 7.60
N ALA A 22 11.38 12.40 6.44
CA ALA A 22 11.37 11.61 5.21
C ALA A 22 12.75 11.69 4.53
N ILE A 23 13.24 10.55 4.05
CA ILE A 23 14.44 10.44 3.24
C ILE A 23 14.12 9.75 1.90
N PRO A 24 14.62 10.25 0.76
CA PRO A 24 14.47 9.54 -0.50
C PRO A 24 15.30 8.25 -0.46
N LEU A 25 14.71 7.15 -0.92
CA LEU A 25 15.42 5.89 -1.19
C LEU A 25 15.88 5.84 -2.64
N GLN A 26 14.99 6.22 -3.57
CA GLN A 26 15.25 6.26 -5.00
C GLN A 26 14.30 7.28 -5.64
N GLU A 27 14.81 8.43 -6.08
CA GLU A 27 13.98 9.47 -6.70
C GLU A 27 13.75 9.25 -8.20
N THR A 28 14.72 8.64 -8.89
CA THR A 28 14.60 8.24 -10.30
C THR A 28 14.31 6.76 -10.37
N VAL A 29 13.09 6.42 -10.78
CA VAL A 29 12.62 5.04 -10.93
C VAL A 29 12.67 4.66 -12.40
N ASP A 30 13.60 3.79 -12.76
CA ASP A 30 13.97 3.39 -14.12
C ASP A 30 13.53 1.96 -14.48
N TRP A 31 12.75 1.32 -13.62
CA TRP A 31 12.18 0.00 -13.81
C TRP A 31 10.66 0.07 -13.99
N PRO A 32 10.04 -0.90 -14.67
CA PRO A 32 8.68 -0.76 -15.20
C PRO A 32 7.63 -1.00 -14.11
N ILE A 33 7.67 -0.28 -12.99
CA ILE A 33 6.68 -0.39 -11.91
C ILE A 33 5.52 0.59 -12.13
N ALA A 34 4.30 0.11 -11.86
CA ALA A 34 3.09 0.91 -11.90
C ALA A 34 2.16 0.55 -10.73
N VAL A 35 1.19 1.43 -10.49
CA VAL A 35 0.12 1.22 -9.50
C VAL A 35 -1.23 1.39 -10.19
N VAL A 36 -2.09 0.38 -10.05
CA VAL A 36 -3.52 0.46 -10.39
C VAL A 36 -4.30 0.74 -9.10
N ALA A 37 -4.81 1.96 -8.96
CA ALA A 37 -5.68 2.32 -7.85
C ALA A 37 -7.14 2.01 -8.19
N LEU A 38 -7.79 1.23 -7.32
CA LEU A 38 -9.20 0.89 -7.40
C LEU A 38 -9.99 1.72 -6.40
N VAL A 39 -10.87 2.57 -6.90
CA VAL A 39 -11.74 3.43 -6.07
C VAL A 39 -13.04 2.67 -5.79
N LEU A 40 -13.05 1.85 -4.74
CA LEU A 40 -14.14 0.90 -4.43
C LEU A 40 -15.23 1.49 -3.52
N ASP A 41 -14.99 2.64 -2.89
CA ASP A 41 -16.01 3.35 -2.13
C ASP A 41 -15.74 4.87 -2.16
N PRO A 42 -16.65 5.68 -2.72
CA PRO A 42 -16.55 7.13 -2.66
C PRO A 42 -17.07 7.72 -1.33
N HIS A 43 -17.70 6.91 -0.47
CA HIS A 43 -18.32 7.39 0.76
C HIS A 43 -17.34 7.60 1.91
N HIS A 44 -17.77 8.44 2.85
CA HIS A 44 -16.94 8.86 3.96
C HIS A 44 -16.61 7.67 4.90
N LYS A 45 -15.35 7.56 5.30
CA LYS A 45 -14.86 6.52 6.21
C LYS A 45 -15.67 6.55 7.51
N ARG A 46 -16.17 5.38 7.95
CA ARG A 46 -16.89 5.22 9.23
C ARG A 46 -16.00 5.55 10.43
N ILE A 47 -14.70 5.23 10.34
CA ILE A 47 -13.68 5.52 11.36
C ILE A 47 -12.53 6.27 10.70
N SER A 48 -12.16 7.43 11.24
CA SER A 48 -11.02 8.19 10.71
C SER A 48 -9.71 7.44 10.92
N SER A 49 -8.71 7.66 10.05
CA SER A 49 -7.39 7.05 10.19
C SER A 49 -6.75 7.35 11.54
N ARG A 50 -6.88 8.60 12.03
CA ARG A 50 -6.33 9.01 13.32
C ARG A 50 -6.97 8.26 14.49
N GLN A 51 -8.29 8.17 14.51
CA GLN A 51 -9.02 7.45 15.54
C GLN A 51 -8.71 5.94 15.50
N GLY A 52 -8.70 5.35 14.30
CA GLY A 52 -8.37 3.94 14.11
C GLY A 52 -6.95 3.62 14.59
N MET A 53 -5.96 4.40 14.16
CA MET A 53 -4.58 4.23 14.60
C MET A 53 -4.46 4.29 16.13
N GLN A 54 -5.08 5.28 16.77
CA GLN A 54 -5.05 5.39 18.23
C GLN A 54 -5.68 4.15 18.90
N SER A 55 -6.85 3.71 18.41
CA SER A 55 -7.52 2.51 18.93
C SER A 55 -6.64 1.27 18.81
N SER A 56 -6.02 1.05 17.64
CA SER A 56 -5.11 -0.07 17.41
C SER A 56 -3.91 -0.04 18.36
N VAL A 57 -3.28 1.12 18.56
CA VAL A 57 -2.15 1.30 19.48
C VAL A 57 -2.54 0.93 20.92
N THR A 58 -3.72 1.38 21.37
CA THR A 58 -4.10 1.27 22.78
C THR A 58 -4.75 -0.06 23.12
N THR A 59 -5.36 -0.74 22.15
CA THR A 59 -6.25 -1.89 22.44
C THR A 59 -5.92 -3.17 21.69
N SER A 60 -5.22 -3.11 20.55
CA SER A 60 -4.86 -4.33 19.83
C SER A 60 -3.78 -5.10 20.60
N PRO A 61 -4.00 -6.38 20.93
CA PRO A 61 -2.98 -7.22 21.57
C PRO A 61 -1.78 -7.48 20.65
N TYR A 62 -1.92 -7.27 19.34
CA TYR A 62 -0.87 -7.52 18.35
C TYR A 62 0.06 -6.33 18.12
N TYR A 63 -0.28 -5.13 18.62
CA TYR A 63 0.50 -3.92 18.40
C TYR A 63 1.98 -4.04 18.84
N PRO A 64 2.33 -4.65 20.00
CA PRO A 64 3.72 -4.83 20.39
C PRO A 64 4.54 -5.64 19.38
N ALA A 65 3.98 -6.75 18.89
CA ALA A 65 4.64 -7.62 17.91
C ALA A 65 4.74 -6.96 16.52
N TRP A 66 3.70 -6.22 16.12
CA TRP A 66 3.65 -5.51 14.84
C TRP A 66 4.82 -4.53 14.66
N LYS A 67 5.27 -3.85 15.72
CA LYS A 67 6.45 -2.97 15.64
C LYS A 67 7.72 -3.70 15.20
N THR A 68 7.95 -4.90 15.74
CA THR A 68 9.09 -5.74 15.36
C THR A 68 8.97 -6.20 13.91
N VAL A 69 7.76 -6.62 13.52
CA VAL A 69 7.49 -7.10 12.15
C VAL A 69 7.68 -5.99 11.12
N VAL A 70 7.23 -4.76 11.39
CA VAL A 70 7.43 -3.62 10.49
C VAL A 70 8.91 -3.27 10.34
N ALA A 71 9.70 -3.36 11.41
CA ALA A 71 11.14 -3.13 11.31
C ALA A 71 11.83 -4.18 10.42
N GLN A 72 11.39 -5.44 10.49
CA GLN A 72 11.87 -6.52 9.62
C GLN A 72 11.41 -6.31 8.17
N ASP A 73 10.14 -5.96 7.95
CA ASP A 73 9.61 -5.65 6.62
C ASP A 73 10.39 -4.51 5.97
N LEU A 74 10.72 -3.46 6.73
CA LEU A 74 11.53 -2.35 6.25
C LEU A 74 12.95 -2.78 5.87
N ALA A 75 13.57 -3.65 6.69
CA ALA A 75 14.89 -4.20 6.40
C ALA A 75 14.92 -5.08 5.13
N THR A 76 13.79 -5.73 4.80
CA THR A 76 13.65 -6.58 3.61
C THR A 76 13.24 -5.78 2.36
N ILE A 77 12.27 -4.88 2.47
CA ILE A 77 11.72 -4.19 1.29
C ILE A 77 12.68 -3.15 0.70
N LYS A 78 13.52 -2.52 1.55
CA LYS A 78 14.50 -1.53 1.10
C LYS A 78 15.49 -2.10 0.08
N PRO A 79 16.22 -3.19 0.36
CA PRO A 79 17.09 -3.79 -0.65
C PRO A 79 16.30 -4.37 -1.83
N ALA A 80 15.07 -4.87 -1.64
CA ALA A 80 14.25 -5.35 -2.76
C ALA A 80 13.93 -4.22 -3.75
N ILE A 81 13.55 -3.04 -3.26
CA ILE A 81 13.34 -1.84 -4.09
C ILE A 81 14.63 -1.46 -4.84
N LEU A 82 15.76 -1.37 -4.12
CA LEU A 82 17.03 -0.92 -4.71
C LEU A 82 17.59 -1.90 -5.75
N HIS A 83 17.30 -3.20 -5.61
CA HIS A 83 17.69 -4.23 -6.57
C HIS A 83 16.59 -4.56 -7.58
N GLN A 84 15.47 -3.83 -7.57
CA GLN A 84 14.34 -4.05 -8.48
C GLN A 84 13.76 -5.48 -8.39
N ASP A 85 13.87 -6.10 -7.21
CA ASP A 85 13.28 -7.40 -6.89
C ASP A 85 11.78 -7.21 -6.63
N PHE A 86 11.01 -7.22 -7.72
CA PHE A 86 9.58 -6.96 -7.70
C PHE A 86 8.82 -7.98 -6.84
N SER A 87 9.18 -9.26 -6.92
CA SER A 87 8.53 -10.34 -6.18
C SER A 87 8.67 -10.14 -4.68
N THR A 88 9.91 -9.95 -4.18
CA THR A 88 10.15 -9.72 -2.75
C THR A 88 9.47 -8.44 -2.27
N MET A 89 9.55 -7.36 -3.06
CA MET A 89 8.88 -6.10 -2.72
C MET A 89 7.36 -6.29 -2.60
N GLY A 90 6.77 -6.99 -3.57
CA GLY A 90 5.34 -7.30 -3.65
C GLY A 90 4.83 -8.17 -2.49
N GLU A 91 5.55 -9.21 -2.13
CA GLU A 91 5.19 -10.07 -1.01
C GLU A 91 5.23 -9.31 0.32
N VAL A 92 6.28 -8.48 0.52
CA VAL A 92 6.41 -7.67 1.74
C VAL A 92 5.31 -6.62 1.83
N LEU A 93 5.02 -5.87 0.75
CA LEU A 93 3.99 -4.82 0.79
C LEU A 93 2.60 -5.41 1.05
N GLU A 94 2.28 -6.55 0.45
CA GLU A 94 0.96 -7.21 0.61
C GLU A 94 0.79 -7.78 2.01
N SER A 95 1.83 -8.46 2.53
CA SER A 95 1.81 -8.98 3.90
C SER A 95 1.74 -7.85 4.92
N ASN A 96 2.50 -6.76 4.71
CA ASN A 96 2.50 -5.60 5.60
C ASN A 96 1.12 -4.93 5.67
N ALA A 97 0.43 -4.77 4.54
CA ALA A 97 -0.94 -4.26 4.49
C ALA A 97 -1.89 -5.13 5.34
N MET A 98 -1.84 -6.45 5.16
CA MET A 98 -2.69 -7.38 5.94
C MET A 98 -2.38 -7.35 7.43
N ARG A 99 -1.11 -7.20 7.82
CA ARG A 99 -0.69 -7.07 9.22
C ARG A 99 -1.19 -5.76 9.85
N MET A 100 -1.21 -4.66 9.10
CA MET A 100 -1.85 -3.42 9.56
C MET A 100 -3.35 -3.64 9.81
N HIS A 101 -4.06 -4.29 8.90
CA HIS A 101 -5.50 -4.59 9.07
C HIS A 101 -5.79 -5.63 10.16
N ALA A 102 -4.85 -6.53 10.47
CA ALA A 102 -4.96 -7.41 11.62
C ALA A 102 -5.00 -6.61 12.94
N LEU A 103 -4.33 -5.46 13.03
CA LEU A 103 -4.44 -4.57 14.18
C LEU A 103 -5.85 -3.99 14.32
N THR A 104 -6.48 -3.61 13.21
CA THR A 104 -7.84 -3.03 13.24
C THR A 104 -8.88 -4.07 13.66
N LEU A 105 -8.74 -5.30 13.17
CA LEU A 105 -9.62 -6.42 13.50
C LEU A 105 -9.46 -6.92 14.94
N SER A 106 -8.27 -6.73 15.53
CA SER A 106 -7.98 -7.12 16.92
C SER A 106 -8.06 -5.97 17.93
N ALA A 107 -8.38 -4.75 17.48
CA ALA A 107 -8.66 -3.61 18.35
C ALA A 107 -9.97 -3.83 19.14
N GLN A 108 -10.21 -3.00 20.17
CA GLN A 108 -11.40 -3.06 21.00
C GLN A 108 -12.07 -1.68 21.11
N PRO A 109 -13.29 -1.48 20.58
CA PRO A 109 -14.05 -2.42 19.74
C PRO A 109 -13.33 -2.70 18.40
N PRO A 110 -13.51 -3.90 17.82
CA PRO A 110 -12.90 -4.25 16.55
C PRO A 110 -13.54 -3.48 15.41
N TYR A 111 -12.76 -3.19 14.38
CA TYR A 111 -13.26 -2.54 13.18
C TYR A 111 -12.50 -2.96 11.92
N SER A 112 -13.14 -2.77 10.79
CA SER A 112 -12.57 -3.07 9.48
C SER A 112 -12.68 -1.88 8.55
N TYR A 113 -11.66 -1.70 7.72
CA TYR A 113 -11.69 -0.81 6.56
C TYR A 113 -12.13 -1.54 5.28
N PHE A 114 -12.19 -2.87 5.32
CA PHE A 114 -12.61 -3.68 4.19
C PHE A 114 -14.13 -3.62 4.03
N ASN A 115 -14.57 -3.60 2.78
CA ASN A 115 -15.94 -3.95 2.40
C ASN A 115 -15.92 -5.20 1.51
N GLY A 116 -17.09 -5.61 1.00
CA GLY A 116 -17.18 -6.77 0.11
C GLY A 116 -16.31 -6.62 -1.14
N ASP A 117 -16.26 -5.42 -1.72
CA ASP A 117 -15.49 -5.14 -2.94
C ASP A 117 -13.99 -5.19 -2.70
N THR A 118 -13.54 -4.75 -1.52
CA THR A 118 -12.15 -4.92 -1.11
C THR A 118 -11.73 -6.38 -1.17
N LEU A 119 -12.55 -7.29 -0.59
CA LEU A 119 -12.25 -8.71 -0.58
C LEU A 119 -12.29 -9.31 -1.99
N ARG A 120 -13.29 -8.95 -2.79
CA ARG A 120 -13.39 -9.38 -4.20
C ARG A 120 -12.18 -8.93 -5.02
N ALA A 121 -11.67 -7.72 -4.78
CA ALA A 121 -10.50 -7.20 -5.49
C ALA A 121 -9.21 -7.91 -5.06
N MET A 122 -9.04 -8.21 -3.76
CA MET A 122 -7.91 -9.03 -3.27
C MET A 122 -7.89 -10.43 -3.90
N ASP A 123 -9.05 -11.08 -4.01
CA ASP A 123 -9.17 -12.37 -4.68
C ASP A 123 -8.79 -12.29 -6.16
N THR A 124 -9.22 -11.23 -6.85
CA THR A 124 -8.83 -10.98 -8.24
C THR A 124 -7.32 -10.82 -8.41
N VAL A 125 -6.62 -10.14 -7.49
CA VAL A 125 -5.15 -10.06 -7.51
C VAL A 125 -4.52 -11.44 -7.39
N ARG A 126 -5.03 -12.31 -6.51
CA ARG A 126 -4.52 -13.68 -6.36
C ARG A 126 -4.72 -14.50 -7.64
N VAL A 127 -5.89 -14.37 -8.28
CA VAL A 127 -6.19 -15.04 -9.55
C VAL A 127 -5.27 -14.54 -10.68
N LEU A 128 -5.06 -13.24 -10.79
CA LEU A 128 -4.14 -12.64 -11.77
C LEU A 128 -2.70 -13.15 -11.56
N ARG A 129 -2.23 -13.18 -10.31
CA ARG A 129 -0.90 -13.72 -9.98
C ARG A 129 -0.77 -15.20 -10.37
N GLN A 130 -1.79 -16.02 -10.11
CA GLN A 130 -1.81 -17.43 -10.53
C GLN A 130 -1.86 -17.62 -12.04
N ALA A 131 -2.42 -16.66 -12.78
CA ALA A 131 -2.47 -16.65 -14.23
C ALA A 131 -1.22 -16.04 -14.90
N GLY A 132 -0.20 -15.68 -14.10
CA GLY A 132 1.10 -15.21 -14.56
C GLY A 132 1.25 -13.69 -14.65
N GLN A 133 0.24 -12.91 -14.25
CA GLN A 133 0.35 -11.45 -14.13
C GLN A 133 0.88 -11.10 -12.74
N GLU A 134 2.16 -10.76 -12.66
CA GLU A 134 2.81 -10.53 -11.37
C GLU A 134 2.31 -9.21 -10.76
N CYS A 135 1.46 -9.32 -9.73
CA CYS A 135 0.86 -8.16 -9.09
C CYS A 135 0.55 -8.42 -7.62
N TYR A 136 0.60 -7.36 -6.82
CA TYR A 136 0.45 -7.39 -5.36
C TYR A 136 -0.36 -6.20 -4.87
N TYR A 137 -1.18 -6.38 -3.84
CA TYR A 137 -2.03 -5.30 -3.35
C TYR A 137 -1.53 -4.67 -2.05
N THR A 138 -1.84 -3.40 -1.87
CA THR A 138 -1.80 -2.72 -0.58
C THR A 138 -3.06 -1.90 -0.36
N LEU A 139 -3.31 -1.53 0.89
CA LEU A 139 -4.44 -0.73 1.33
C LEU A 139 -4.03 0.19 2.45
N ASP A 140 -4.72 1.33 2.52
CA ASP A 140 -4.62 2.25 3.64
C ASP A 140 -5.82 2.04 4.58
N ALA A 141 -6.11 3.06 5.39
CA ALA A 141 -7.31 3.14 6.19
C ALA A 141 -8.58 3.38 5.34
N GLY A 142 -8.98 2.46 4.47
CA GLY A 142 -10.20 2.51 3.66
C GLY A 142 -10.32 1.30 2.71
N PRO A 143 -11.43 1.18 1.97
CA PRO A 143 -11.69 0.01 1.14
C PRO A 143 -10.95 0.01 -0.21
N ASN A 144 -10.39 1.16 -0.62
CA ASN A 144 -9.70 1.33 -1.90
C ASN A 144 -8.39 0.54 -1.95
N LEU A 145 -8.30 -0.35 -2.94
CA LEU A 145 -7.14 -1.18 -3.21
C LEU A 145 -6.13 -0.41 -4.08
N LYS A 146 -4.84 -0.62 -3.87
CA LYS A 146 -3.78 -0.21 -4.79
C LYS A 146 -3.01 -1.46 -5.18
N VAL A 147 -2.94 -1.74 -6.47
CA VAL A 147 -2.29 -2.93 -7.01
C VAL A 147 -1.00 -2.51 -7.67
N PHE A 148 0.12 -2.92 -7.08
CA PHE A 148 1.43 -2.83 -7.69
C PHE A 148 1.57 -3.90 -8.76
N CYS A 149 2.06 -3.51 -9.93
CA CYS A 149 2.33 -4.43 -11.04
C CYS A 149 3.47 -3.89 -11.90
N GLN A 150 3.92 -4.72 -12.83
CA GLN A 150 4.85 -4.27 -13.87
C GLN A 150 4.08 -3.74 -15.09
N THR A 151 4.63 -2.76 -15.79
CA THR A 151 4.03 -2.11 -16.97
C THR A 151 3.54 -3.11 -18.04
N PRO A 152 4.26 -4.21 -18.34
CA PRO A 152 3.77 -5.22 -19.30
C PRO A 152 2.45 -5.89 -18.89
N ASP A 153 2.16 -6.00 -17.60
CA ASP A 153 0.95 -6.64 -17.07
C ASP A 153 -0.24 -5.68 -16.94
N LEU A 154 -0.02 -4.36 -17.05
CA LEU A 154 -1.05 -3.33 -16.91
C LEU A 154 -2.30 -3.61 -17.75
N PRO A 155 -2.22 -3.96 -19.06
CA PRO A 155 -3.42 -4.17 -19.86
C PRO A 155 -4.32 -5.28 -19.30
N ALA A 156 -3.74 -6.43 -18.94
CA ALA A 156 -4.49 -7.56 -18.40
C ALA A 156 -5.11 -7.22 -17.02
N ILE A 157 -4.35 -6.55 -16.16
CA ILE A 157 -4.78 -6.19 -14.81
C ILE A 157 -5.91 -5.14 -14.86
N THR A 158 -5.72 -4.07 -15.61
CA THR A 158 -6.72 -2.99 -15.75
C THR A 158 -7.99 -3.47 -16.43
N GLN A 159 -7.87 -4.31 -17.48
CA GLN A 159 -9.02 -4.94 -18.10
C GLN A 159 -9.81 -5.79 -17.09
N LYS A 160 -9.12 -6.64 -16.32
CA LYS A 160 -9.78 -7.51 -15.34
C LYS A 160 -10.54 -6.72 -14.29
N PHE A 161 -9.98 -5.62 -13.79
CA PHE A 161 -10.66 -4.76 -12.84
C PHE A 161 -11.78 -3.92 -13.45
N ALA A 162 -11.61 -3.44 -14.68
CA ALA A 162 -12.66 -2.71 -15.39
C ALA A 162 -13.89 -3.60 -15.66
N GLU A 163 -13.70 -4.85 -16.04
CA GLU A 163 -14.77 -5.85 -16.20
C GLU A 163 -15.53 -6.09 -14.89
N GLN A 164 -14.84 -6.02 -13.75
CA GLN A 164 -15.41 -6.36 -12.45
C GLN A 164 -16.05 -5.16 -11.73
N PHE A 165 -15.45 -3.97 -11.87
CA PHE A 165 -15.78 -2.79 -11.07
C PHE A 165 -16.15 -1.56 -11.89
N GLY A 166 -15.96 -1.56 -13.22
CA GLY A 166 -16.15 -0.39 -14.08
C GLY A 166 -14.86 0.39 -14.32
N THR A 167 -14.67 0.87 -15.56
CA THR A 167 -13.45 1.58 -15.98
C THR A 167 -13.21 2.87 -15.20
N GLU A 168 -14.26 3.56 -14.80
CA GLU A 168 -14.23 4.80 -14.00
C GLU A 168 -13.63 4.61 -12.61
N HIS A 169 -13.57 3.37 -12.13
CA HIS A 169 -13.00 3.00 -10.84
C HIS A 169 -11.52 2.61 -10.92
N VAL A 170 -10.94 2.55 -12.12
CA VAL A 170 -9.58 2.05 -12.37
C VAL A 170 -8.67 3.20 -12.80
N ILE A 171 -7.73 3.58 -11.93
CA ILE A 171 -6.78 4.67 -12.17
C ILE A 171 -5.37 4.09 -12.24
N VAL A 172 -4.67 4.30 -13.35
CA VAL A 172 -3.25 3.94 -13.49
C VAL A 172 -2.39 5.12 -13.05
N ALA A 173 -1.40 4.84 -12.21
CA ALA A 173 -0.39 5.79 -11.79
C ALA A 173 1.02 5.20 -11.93
N HIS A 174 1.98 6.07 -12.17
CA HIS A 174 3.41 5.75 -12.25
C HIS A 174 4.18 6.51 -11.16
N PRO A 175 5.40 6.07 -10.82
CA PRO A 175 6.29 6.83 -9.94
C PRO A 175 6.38 8.30 -10.36
N GLY A 176 6.07 9.19 -9.42
CA GLY A 176 6.04 10.62 -9.65
C GLY A 176 7.34 11.31 -9.25
N GLN A 177 7.54 12.51 -9.81
CA GLN A 177 8.54 13.46 -9.35
C GLN A 177 8.21 14.03 -7.97
N GLY A 178 9.23 14.54 -7.28
CA GLY A 178 9.03 15.31 -6.04
C GLY A 178 8.39 16.68 -6.28
N LEU A 179 8.28 17.46 -5.20
CA LEU A 179 7.76 18.83 -5.24
C LEU A 179 8.46 19.68 -6.32
N ARG A 180 7.68 20.42 -7.10
CA ARG A 180 8.17 21.45 -8.02
C ARG A 180 7.50 22.78 -7.75
N PHE A 181 8.26 23.87 -7.84
CA PHE A 181 7.72 25.21 -7.86
C PHE A 181 7.19 25.51 -9.27
N LEU A 182 5.99 26.06 -9.35
CA LEU A 182 5.46 26.57 -10.60
C LEU A 182 6.05 27.97 -10.84
N SER A 183 6.66 28.15 -12.00
CA SER A 183 7.14 29.46 -12.49
C SER A 183 6.00 30.25 -13.12
#